data_AF-A0AAU9WNA6-F1
#
_entry.id   AF-A0AAU9WNA6-F1
#
_cell.length_a   1.000
_cell.length_b   1.000
_cell.length_c   1.000
_cell.angle_alpha   90.00
_cell.angle_beta   90.00
_cell.angle_gamma   90.00
#
_symmetry.space_group_name_H-M   'P 1'
#
loop_
_entity.id
_entity.type
_entity.pdbx_description
1 polymer ?
#
loop_
_entity_poly.entity_id
_entity_poly.type
_entity_poly.pdbx_seq_one_letter_code
_entity_poly.pdbx_strand_id
1 'polypeptide(L)' 'MDLSATAVDEIDDIVFMVQTMTRLGVSHKGLKTLDEMKSAVKQKLTILPKKSSWTAREVRTISNART' A
#
# COMPACT_ATOMS: atom_id res chain seq x y z
N MET A 1 -1.16 9.27 -13.62
CA MET A 1 -1.53 7.85 -13.50
C MET A 1 -1.47 7.51 -12.02
N ASP A 2 -2.62 7.52 -11.37
CA ASP A 2 -2.73 7.08 -9.98
C ASP A 2 -2.56 5.56 -9.96
N LEU A 3 -1.39 5.09 -9.51
CA LEU A 3 -1.12 3.66 -9.35
C LEU A 3 -1.92 3.15 -8.14
N SER A 4 -3.10 2.60 -8.41
CA SER A 4 -3.93 1.90 -7.43
C SER A 4 -3.51 0.43 -7.32
N ALA A 5 -3.86 -0.23 -6.20
CA ALA A 5 -3.57 -1.65 -6.02
C ALA A 5 -4.15 -2.53 -7.15
N THR A 6 -5.26 -2.11 -7.78
CA THR A 6 -5.89 -2.78 -8.92
C THR A 6 -5.05 -2.66 -10.20
N ALA A 7 -4.41 -1.52 -10.45
CA ALA A 7 -3.55 -1.35 -11.62
C ALA A 7 -2.32 -2.27 -11.59
N VAL A 8 -1.87 -2.71 -10.41
CA VAL A 8 -0.73 -3.62 -10.22
C VAL A 8 -1.08 -5.06 -10.60
N ASP A 9 -2.33 -5.48 -10.39
CA ASP A 9 -2.80 -6.81 -10.77
C ASP A 9 -2.86 -6.99 -12.29
N GLU A 10 -3.20 -5.93 -13.02
CA GLU A 10 -3.30 -5.92 -14.48
C GLU A 10 -1.92 -5.97 -15.19
N ILE A 11 -0.83 -5.73 -14.45
CA ILE A 11 0.53 -5.83 -14.99
C ILE A 11 0.90 -7.30 -15.14
N ASP A 12 0.97 -7.78 -16.39
CA ASP A 12 1.50 -9.11 -16.72
C ASP A 12 2.96 -9.07 -17.17
N ASP A 13 3.46 -7.88 -17.52
CA ASP A 13 4.84 -7.68 -17.97
C ASP A 13 5.80 -7.45 -16.79
N ILE A 14 6.85 -8.28 -16.71
CA ILE A 14 7.85 -8.21 -15.65
C ILE A 14 8.66 -6.90 -15.67
N VAL A 15 8.96 -6.37 -16.85
CA VAL A 15 9.73 -5.12 -17.01
C VAL A 15 8.89 -3.95 -16.51
N PHE A 16 7.60 -3.93 -16.84
CA PHE A 16 6.66 -2.93 -16.37
C PHE A 16 6.46 -2.99 -14.84
N MET A 17 6.46 -4.20 -14.25
CA MET A 17 6.42 -4.38 -12.80
C MET A 17 7.69 -3.85 -12.12
N VAL A 18 8.88 -4.19 -12.62
CA VAL A 18 10.16 -3.69 -12.07
C VAL A 18 10.22 -2.16 -12.11
N GLN A 19 9.73 -1.55 -13.19
CA GLN A 19 9.68 -0.09 -13.31
C GLN A 19 8.74 0.52 -12.26
N THR A 20 7.58 -0.12 -12.03
CA THR A 20 6.61 0.29 -11.01
C THR A 20 7.19 0.17 -9.59
N MET A 21 7.88 -0.93 -9.30
CA MET A 21 8.62 -1.13 -8.05
C MET A 21 9.68 -0.06 -7.83
N THR A 22 10.47 0.24 -8.85
CA THR A 22 11.52 1.26 -8.79
C THR A 22 10.94 2.65 -8.52
N ARG A 23 9.82 3.00 -9.18
CA ARG A 23 9.08 4.25 -8.93
C ARG A 23 8.55 4.35 -7.51
N LEU A 24 8.13 3.24 -6.93
CA LEU A 24 7.62 3.15 -5.54
C LEU A 24 8.73 2.95 -4.50
N GLY A 25 10.00 2.84 -4.93
CA GLY A 25 11.14 2.56 -4.05
C GLY A 25 11.06 1.18 -3.39
N VAL A 26 10.40 0.21 -4.04
CA VAL A 26 10.31 -1.18 -3.59
C VAL A 26 11.48 -1.97 -4.19
N SER A 27 12.24 -2.64 -3.34
CA SER A 27 13.31 -3.53 -3.78
C SER A 27 12.72 -4.77 -4.43
N HIS A 28 13.16 -5.09 -5.65
CA HIS A 28 12.89 -6.37 -6.32
C HIS A 28 13.95 -7.43 -5.98
N LYS A 29 14.92 -7.11 -5.11
CA LYS A 29 16.01 -8.00 -4.75
C LYS A 29 15.47 -9.20 -3.96
N GLY A 30 15.55 -10.39 -4.55
CA GLY A 30 15.04 -11.63 -3.96
C GLY A 30 13.62 -12.03 -4.41
N LEU A 31 12.92 -11.17 -5.15
CA LEU A 31 11.64 -11.53 -5.77
C LEU A 31 11.92 -12.18 -7.12
N LYS A 32 11.50 -13.43 -7.31
CA LYS A 32 11.76 -14.21 -8.53
C LYS A 32 10.52 -14.31 -9.42
N THR A 33 9.35 -14.12 -8.84
CA THR A 33 8.07 -14.27 -9.52
C THR A 33 7.31 -12.95 -9.60
N LEU A 34 6.50 -12.79 -10.64
CA LEU A 34 5.63 -11.64 -10.82
C LEU A 34 4.64 -11.49 -9.66
N ASP A 35 4.15 -12.60 -9.10
CA ASP A 35 3.25 -12.60 -7.94
C ASP A 35 3.91 -12.00 -6.69
N GLU A 36 5.15 -12.41 -6.39
CA GLU A 36 5.94 -11.83 -5.29
C GLU A 36 6.14 -10.32 -5.48
N MET A 37 6.38 -9.88 -6.72
CA MET A 37 6.51 -8.46 -7.06
C MET A 37 5.20 -7.70 -6.89
N LYS A 38 4.08 -8.27 -7.35
CA LYS A 38 2.72 -7.73 -7.15
C LYS A 38 2.45 -7.55 -5.66
N SER A 39 2.73 -8.58 -4.87
CA SER A 39 2.52 -8.57 -3.42
C SER A 39 3.32 -7.48 -2.72
N ALA A 40 4.62 -7.36 -3.02
CA ALA A 40 5.49 -6.32 -2.44
C ALA A 40 5.03 -4.90 -2.78
N VAL A 41 4.60 -4.67 -4.03
CA VAL A 41 4.05 -3.38 -4.47
C VAL A 41 2.74 -3.08 -3.76
N LYS A 42 1.82 -4.06 -3.67
CA LYS A 42 0.56 -3.90 -2.94
C LYS A 42 0.79 -3.60 -1.47
N GLN A 43 1.69 -4.30 -0.80
CA GLN A 43 2.06 -3.99 0.59
C GLN A 43 2.57 -2.56 0.72
N LYS A 44 3.43 -2.10 -0.19
CA LYS A 44 3.90 -0.72 -0.18
C LYS A 44 2.75 0.28 -0.38
N LEU A 45 1.79 0.00 -1.27
CA LEU A 45 0.61 0.84 -1.49
C LEU A 45 -0.37 0.81 -0.31
N THR A 46 -0.48 -0.30 0.42
CA THR A 46 -1.26 -0.38 1.66
C THR A 46 -0.59 0.38 2.80
N ILE A 47 0.74 0.30 2.90
CA ILE A 47 1.54 0.98 3.92
C ILE A 47 1.66 2.47 3.63
N LEU A 48 1.70 2.87 2.34
CA LEU A 48 1.63 4.26 1.91
C LEU A 48 0.22 4.73 2.27
N PRO A 49 0.03 5.30 3.47
CA PRO A 49 -1.31 5.61 3.90
C PRO A 49 -1.76 6.67 2.91
N LYS A 50 -2.93 6.47 2.31
CA LYS A 50 -3.73 7.57 1.80
C LYS A 50 -3.52 8.73 2.77
N LYS A 51 -2.87 9.79 2.29
CA LYS A 51 -2.60 11.05 3.00
C LYS A 51 -3.93 11.80 3.22
N SER A 52 -4.99 11.08 3.61
CA SER A 52 -6.39 11.44 3.36
C SER A 52 -7.37 10.75 4.31
N SER A 53 -6.96 10.15 5.43
CA SER A 53 -7.91 9.96 6.54
C SER A 53 -7.19 9.73 7.87
N TRP A 54 -6.72 10.82 8.48
CA TRP A 54 -6.70 10.88 9.93
C TRP A 54 -8.15 10.99 10.41
N THR A 55 -8.78 9.85 10.68
CA THR A 55 -9.87 9.81 11.65
C THR A 55 -9.31 9.22 12.94
N ALA A 56 -8.41 9.97 13.60
CA ALA A 56 -8.31 9.84 15.05
C ALA A 56 -9.51 10.58 15.65
N ARG A 57 -10.56 9.80 15.85
CA ARG A 57 -11.67 9.98 16.78
C ARG A 57 -12.43 8.69 16.55
N GLU A 58 -12.40 7.73 17.46
CA GLU A 58 -13.10 7.87 18.72
C GLU A 58 -12.35 7.19 19.88
N VAL A 59 -11.60 7.99 20.66
CA VAL A 59 -11.51 7.73 22.10
C VAL A 59 -12.62 8.58 22.70
N ARG A 60 -13.84 8.03 22.77
CA ARG A 60 -14.83 8.56 23.72
C ARG A 60 -14.35 8.14 25.09
N THR A 61 -13.56 9.02 25.71
CA THR A 61 -13.28 8.99 27.14
C THR A 61 -14.61 8.88 27.88
N ILE A 62 -14.82 7.71 28.47
CA ILE A 62 -15.82 7.45 29.50
C ILE A 62 -15.49 8.41 30.65
N SER A 63 -16.19 9.55 30.73
CA SER A 63 -16.14 10.43 31.89
C SER A 63 -17.49 10.37 32.58
N ASN A 64 -17.58 9.39 33.46
CA ASN A 64 -18.56 9.28 34.52
C ASN A 64 -18.45 10.52 35.44
N ALA A 65 -19.45 11.41 35.37
CA ALA A 65 -19.77 12.36 36.43
C ALA A 65 -21.14 11.92 36.97
N ARG A 66 -21.18 10.98 37.92
CA ARG A 66 -21.28 11.19 39.38
C ARG A 66 -22.24 12.32 39.81
N THR A 67 -23.29 11.85 40.49
CA THR A 67 -24.19 12.47 41.50
C THR A 67 -25.12 13.59 41.08
#